data_AF-A0ABD1VLQ0-F1
#
_entry.id   AF-A0ABD1VLQ0-F1
#
_cell.length_a   1.000
_cell.length_b   1.000
_cell.length_c   1.000
_cell.angle_alpha   90.00
_cell.angle_beta   90.00
_cell.angle_gamma   90.00
#
_symmetry.space_group_name_H-M   'P 1'
#
loop_
_entity.id
_entity.type
_entity.pdbx_description
1 polymer ?
#
loop_
_entity_poly.entity_id
_entity_poly.type
_entity_poly.pdbx_seq_one_letter_code
_entity_poly.pdbx_strand_id
1 'polypeptide(L)'
;MATYTYNSKVFFFVFVLLWASCEGVIKLPGNMTVPAIFAFGDSIVDQGNNNDMKTLVKCNFMPYGKDFEGGVSTGRFCNGKTPPDLIAEELGIAELIPAYLDPNLKPADLKKGVSFASGGCGYDPQTPKLVSVISLSDQLELFKEYIGKLKGVVGEEETHTILTNSIHLLVAGSDDLANTYFTFGVSNLYNLSSYSDLMVSSASSFIQEIYKLGARRIAVFGTPPIGCLPSQRTLAGGGARTCSQKYNQAAQLVNSKFSSQCDSLTKKLPQSRVVYVDIYNPLLDLIQSPQNYGFDVADKGCCGTGNIEVVILCNKYSGTCANDKKYVFWDSYHPTEAGYKVIIDRLLVYWVPLGYISKPHASSPERPRDIRTWVHCVIRDNEGETERLKKLGQNFVKDSLKITSTGHCYGVWSAAAE
;
A
#
# COMPACT_ATOMS: atom_id res chain seq x y z
N MET A 1 -59.70 23.70 44.25
CA MET A 1 -58.92 23.79 42.99
C MET A 1 -57.49 23.38 43.34
N ALA A 2 -56.84 22.34 42.80
CA ALA A 2 -57.14 21.41 41.74
C ALA A 2 -56.52 20.03 42.08
N THR A 3 -57.16 18.97 41.64
CA THR A 3 -56.70 17.57 41.66
C THR A 3 -55.53 17.37 40.68
N TYR A 4 -54.41 16.81 41.14
CA TYR A 4 -53.36 16.29 40.27
C TYR A 4 -53.50 14.77 40.14
N THR A 5 -54.04 14.35 39.00
CA THR A 5 -54.02 12.96 38.53
C THR A 5 -52.63 12.60 38.01
N TYR A 6 -51.99 11.60 38.61
CA TYR A 6 -50.79 10.96 38.06
C TYR A 6 -51.20 10.15 36.82
N ASN A 7 -50.87 10.66 35.64
CA ASN A 7 -51.01 9.92 34.39
C ASN A 7 -49.72 9.11 34.13
N SER A 8 -49.84 7.80 34.25
CA SER A 8 -48.82 6.83 33.81
C SER A 8 -48.58 6.96 32.32
N LYS A 9 -47.57 7.74 31.92
CA LYS A 9 -46.93 7.60 30.61
C LYS A 9 -45.55 7.02 30.81
N VAL A 10 -45.49 5.71 30.60
CA VAL A 10 -44.27 4.92 30.42
C VAL A 10 -43.45 5.57 29.32
N PHE A 11 -42.37 6.27 29.69
CA PHE A 11 -41.33 6.68 28.76
C PHE A 11 -40.44 5.45 28.51
N PHE A 12 -40.79 4.67 27.50
CA PHE A 12 -39.91 3.65 26.95
C PHE A 12 -38.84 4.36 26.13
N PHE A 13 -37.75 4.80 26.78
CA PHE A 13 -36.55 5.23 26.07
C PHE A 13 -35.90 4.00 25.44
N VAL A 14 -36.24 3.72 24.19
CA VAL A 14 -35.45 2.81 23.36
C VAL A 14 -34.13 3.53 23.07
N PHE A 15 -33.10 3.27 23.87
CA PHE A 15 -31.72 3.50 23.45
C PHE A 15 -31.44 2.52 22.31
N VAL A 16 -31.76 2.91 21.08
CA VAL A 16 -31.13 2.31 19.90
C VAL A 16 -29.68 2.78 19.98
N LEU A 17 -28.83 1.96 20.62
CA LEU A 17 -27.40 2.01 20.39
C LEU A 17 -27.22 1.70 18.90
N LEU A 18 -27.20 2.73 18.07
CA LEU A 18 -26.64 2.66 16.74
C LEU A 18 -25.17 2.32 16.94
N TRP A 19 -24.87 1.03 17.02
CA TRP A 19 -23.54 0.55 16.71
C TRP A 19 -23.32 1.01 15.27
N ALA A 20 -22.56 2.09 15.12
CA ALA A 20 -22.01 2.49 13.85
C ALA A 20 -21.06 1.35 13.44
N SER A 21 -21.64 0.32 12.85
CA SER A 21 -20.90 -0.72 12.15
C SER A 21 -20.12 0.03 11.07
N CYS A 22 -18.81 -0.20 11.00
CA CYS A 22 -18.03 0.25 9.84
C CYS A 22 -18.59 -0.51 8.64
N GLU A 23 -19.55 0.08 7.92
CA GLU A 23 -20.11 -0.54 6.72
C GLU A 23 -19.07 -0.45 5.63
N GLY A 24 -18.40 -1.58 5.36
CA GLY A 24 -17.42 -1.68 4.28
C GLY A 24 -18.06 -1.36 2.94
N VAL A 25 -17.37 -0.53 2.15
CA VAL A 25 -17.80 -0.21 0.78
C VAL A 25 -17.70 -1.46 -0.11
N ILE A 26 -16.74 -2.34 0.18
CA ILE A 26 -16.52 -3.57 -0.57
C ILE A 26 -17.35 -4.72 0.03
N LYS A 27 -18.27 -5.24 -0.78
CA LYS A 27 -19.02 -6.46 -0.45
C LYS A 27 -18.20 -7.69 -0.82
N LEU A 28 -17.73 -8.42 0.20
CA LEU A 28 -17.09 -9.71 0.01
C LEU A 28 -18.12 -10.76 -0.47
N PRO A 29 -17.70 -11.77 -1.25
CA PRO A 29 -18.53 -12.94 -1.55
C PRO A 29 -19.03 -13.60 -0.25
N GLY A 30 -20.24 -14.15 -0.25
CA GLY A 30 -20.87 -14.71 0.96
C GLY A 30 -20.13 -15.88 1.63
N ASN A 31 -19.13 -16.47 0.96
CA ASN A 31 -18.24 -17.49 1.48
C ASN A 31 -16.85 -16.98 1.89
N MET A 32 -16.61 -15.66 1.82
CA MET A 32 -15.32 -15.04 2.11
C MET A 32 -15.48 -14.03 3.24
N THR A 33 -14.68 -14.21 4.29
CA THR A 33 -14.52 -13.26 5.38
C THR A 33 -13.07 -12.80 5.45
N VAL A 34 -12.86 -11.56 5.89
CA VAL A 34 -11.56 -11.01 6.25
C VAL A 34 -11.72 -10.43 7.66
N PRO A 35 -11.33 -11.17 8.71
CA PRO A 35 -11.57 -10.72 10.08
C PRO A 35 -10.57 -9.66 10.55
N ALA A 36 -9.35 -9.68 10.03
CA ALA A 36 -8.29 -8.76 10.43
C ALA A 36 -7.34 -8.36 9.29
N ILE A 37 -6.63 -7.26 9.53
CA ILE A 37 -5.48 -6.80 8.74
C ILE A 37 -4.23 -6.83 9.62
N PHE A 38 -3.21 -7.56 9.18
CA PHE A 38 -1.89 -7.56 9.81
C PHE A 38 -0.90 -6.84 8.90
N ALA A 39 -0.14 -5.89 9.41
CA ALA A 39 0.83 -5.15 8.61
C ALA A 39 2.27 -5.30 9.12
N PHE A 40 3.19 -5.49 8.19
CA PHE A 40 4.62 -5.64 8.42
C PHE A 40 5.39 -4.76 7.44
N GLY A 41 6.53 -4.24 7.89
CA GLY A 41 7.48 -3.51 7.08
C GLY A 41 7.74 -2.08 7.58
N ASP A 42 7.61 -1.10 6.70
CA ASP A 42 8.14 0.25 6.85
C ASP A 42 7.09 1.33 7.21
N SER A 43 7.45 2.60 7.02
CA SER A 43 6.66 3.77 7.40
C SER A 43 5.32 3.87 6.68
N ILE A 44 5.17 3.23 5.52
CA ILE A 44 3.92 3.25 4.75
C ILE A 44 2.80 2.55 5.51
N VAL A 45 3.12 1.59 6.38
CA VAL A 45 2.15 0.82 7.14
C VAL A 45 2.38 0.86 8.65
N ASP A 46 3.27 1.74 9.12
CA ASP A 46 3.49 2.02 10.54
C ASP A 46 2.34 2.87 11.11
N GLN A 47 1.76 2.40 12.20
CA GLN A 47 0.64 3.03 12.90
C GLN A 47 1.04 3.73 14.20
N GLY A 48 2.36 3.83 14.48
CA GLY A 48 2.92 4.46 15.67
C GLY A 48 3.83 3.56 16.50
N ASN A 49 4.34 2.44 15.97
CA ASN A 49 5.28 1.59 16.72
C ASN A 49 6.60 2.31 17.05
N ASN A 50 6.95 3.35 16.30
CA ASN A 50 8.16 4.15 16.53
C ASN A 50 8.02 5.19 17.65
N ASN A 51 6.82 5.41 18.20
CA ASN A 51 6.52 6.56 19.08
C ASN A 51 7.40 6.60 20.34
N ASP A 52 7.52 5.46 21.01
CA ASP A 52 8.26 5.31 22.29
C ASP A 52 9.72 4.86 22.10
N MET A 53 10.18 4.81 20.85
CA MET A 53 11.56 4.44 20.52
C MET A 53 12.50 5.64 20.58
N LYS A 54 13.78 5.38 20.90
CA LYS A 54 14.88 6.35 20.79
C LYS A 54 15.39 6.44 19.35
N THR A 55 14.53 6.96 18.46
CA THR A 55 14.83 7.20 17.05
C THR A 55 14.35 8.59 16.62
N LEU A 56 14.93 9.12 15.54
CA LEU A 56 14.42 10.31 14.84
C LEU A 56 13.31 9.97 13.83
N VAL A 57 13.15 8.68 13.48
CA VAL A 57 12.17 8.22 12.50
C VAL A 57 10.83 7.98 13.19
N LYS A 58 10.14 9.05 13.55
CA LYS A 58 8.78 8.99 14.12
C LYS A 58 7.98 10.24 13.78
N CYS A 59 6.67 10.09 13.80
CA CYS A 59 5.72 11.10 13.35
C CYS A 59 4.59 11.35 14.38
N ASN A 60 4.87 11.17 15.67
CA ASN A 60 3.93 11.45 16.77
C ASN A 60 3.94 12.93 17.21
N PHE A 61 4.11 13.83 16.25
CA PHE A 61 4.11 15.27 16.47
C PHE A 61 3.60 16.02 15.24
N MET A 62 3.12 17.24 15.47
CA MET A 62 2.63 18.13 14.41
C MET A 62 3.73 18.41 13.37
N PRO A 63 3.39 18.39 12.06
CA PRO A 63 2.02 18.45 11.52
C PRO A 63 1.41 17.08 11.15
N TYR A 64 2.07 15.96 11.42
CA TYR A 64 1.54 14.64 11.10
C TYR A 64 0.22 14.37 11.83
N GLY A 65 -0.71 13.69 11.15
CA GLY A 65 -2.05 13.42 11.68
C GLY A 65 -2.98 14.64 11.76
N LYS A 66 -2.67 15.75 11.07
CA LYS A 66 -3.52 16.96 11.10
C LYS A 66 -4.98 16.74 10.66
N ASP A 67 -5.25 15.72 9.85
CA ASP A 67 -6.57 15.40 9.32
C ASP A 67 -7.33 14.40 10.20
N PHE A 68 -6.70 13.84 11.23
CA PHE A 68 -7.43 13.13 12.27
C PHE A 68 -8.28 14.09 13.11
N GLU A 69 -9.29 13.53 13.77
CA GLU A 69 -10.11 14.30 14.70
C GLU A 69 -9.23 14.96 15.78
N GLY A 70 -9.38 16.28 15.93
CA GLY A 70 -8.55 17.09 16.84
C GLY A 70 -7.10 17.32 16.39
N GLY A 71 -6.72 16.88 15.18
CA GLY A 71 -5.37 17.02 14.64
C GLY A 71 -4.33 16.19 15.40
N VAL A 72 -4.72 15.02 15.91
CA VAL A 72 -3.88 14.20 16.77
C VAL A 72 -2.81 13.46 15.96
N SER A 73 -1.55 13.69 16.30
CA SER A 73 -0.40 12.98 15.71
C SER A 73 -0.25 11.57 16.29
N THR A 74 -0.75 10.56 15.58
CA THR A 74 -0.73 9.16 16.07
C THR A 74 0.60 8.45 15.88
N GLY A 75 1.54 9.00 15.11
CA GLY A 75 2.76 8.30 14.68
C GLY A 75 2.74 7.82 13.23
N ARG A 76 1.60 7.93 12.54
CA ARG A 76 1.47 7.67 11.10
C ARG A 76 2.30 8.67 10.30
N PHE A 77 3.01 8.20 9.28
CA PHE A 77 3.84 9.02 8.39
C PHE A 77 2.99 9.71 7.31
N CYS A 78 1.91 10.36 7.71
CA CYS A 78 0.89 10.93 6.84
C CYS A 78 0.19 12.12 7.53
N ASN A 79 -0.56 12.94 6.78
CA ASN A 79 -1.51 13.89 7.34
C ASN A 79 -2.72 13.22 8.00
N GLY A 80 -3.02 11.97 7.68
CA GLY A 80 -4.17 11.23 8.22
C GLY A 80 -4.00 9.72 8.11
N LYS A 81 -5.02 9.03 7.59
CA LYS A 81 -5.04 7.56 7.41
C LYS A 81 -3.94 7.07 6.46
N THR A 82 -3.41 5.90 6.78
CA THR A 82 -2.40 5.18 5.97
C THR A 82 -3.04 3.94 5.32
N PRO A 83 -2.38 3.27 4.36
CA PRO A 83 -2.89 2.08 3.69
C PRO A 83 -3.59 1.01 4.57
N PRO A 84 -3.09 0.61 5.76
CA PRO A 84 -3.79 -0.39 6.56
C PRO A 84 -5.15 0.09 7.05
N ASP A 85 -5.29 1.38 7.39
CA ASP A 85 -6.58 1.97 7.80
C ASP A 85 -7.56 1.99 6.64
N LEU A 86 -7.11 2.50 5.48
CA LEU A 86 -7.94 2.61 4.28
C LEU A 86 -8.42 1.23 3.81
N ILE A 87 -7.55 0.21 3.83
CA ILE A 87 -7.92 -1.17 3.46
C ILE A 87 -8.93 -1.74 4.48
N ALA A 88 -8.70 -1.53 5.78
CA ALA A 88 -9.60 -2.03 6.82
C ALA A 88 -10.99 -1.39 6.76
N GLU A 89 -11.04 -0.08 6.50
CA GLU A 89 -12.29 0.69 6.38
C GLU A 89 -13.08 0.24 5.14
N GLU A 90 -12.43 0.14 3.98
CA GLU A 90 -13.07 -0.31 2.74
C GLU A 90 -13.62 -1.75 2.84
N LEU A 91 -13.00 -2.59 3.69
CA LEU A 91 -13.45 -3.95 4.00
C LEU A 91 -14.44 -4.04 5.18
N GLY A 92 -14.74 -2.92 5.86
CA GLY A 92 -15.66 -2.88 7.00
C GLY A 92 -15.13 -3.54 8.28
N ILE A 93 -13.81 -3.65 8.43
CA ILE A 93 -13.15 -4.32 9.57
C ILE A 93 -13.02 -3.35 10.75
N ALA A 94 -12.44 -2.19 10.49
CA ALA A 94 -12.16 -1.14 11.45
C ALA A 94 -11.95 0.19 10.72
N GLU A 95 -12.25 1.30 11.38
CA GLU A 95 -11.89 2.62 10.87
C GLU A 95 -10.38 2.86 10.93
N LEU A 96 -9.72 2.37 11.99
CA LEU A 96 -8.28 2.49 12.21
C LEU A 96 -7.70 1.16 12.67
N ILE A 97 -6.51 0.84 12.15
CA ILE A 97 -5.68 -0.27 12.61
C ILE A 97 -4.66 0.26 13.64
N PRO A 98 -4.60 -0.31 14.85
CA PRO A 98 -3.67 0.16 15.87
C PRO A 98 -2.24 -0.36 15.64
N ALA A 99 -1.27 0.35 16.20
CA ALA A 99 0.09 -0.16 16.37
C ALA A 99 0.10 -1.25 17.45
N TYR A 100 0.86 -2.32 17.25
CA TYR A 100 0.95 -3.39 18.24
C TYR A 100 1.60 -2.92 19.56
N LEU A 101 2.51 -1.95 19.49
CA LEU A 101 3.20 -1.38 20.65
C LEU A 101 2.45 -0.18 21.28
N ASP A 102 1.23 0.14 20.83
CA ASP A 102 0.44 1.19 21.49
C ASP A 102 0.14 0.77 22.95
N PRO A 103 0.54 1.57 23.97
CA PRO A 103 0.26 1.25 25.36
C PRO A 103 -1.24 1.18 25.69
N ASN A 104 -2.11 1.72 24.82
CA ASN A 104 -3.56 1.70 24.96
C ASN A 104 -4.24 0.57 24.18
N LEU A 105 -3.48 -0.31 23.51
CA LEU A 105 -4.01 -1.42 22.73
C LEU A 105 -4.87 -2.35 23.61
N LYS A 106 -6.15 -2.53 23.25
CA LYS A 106 -7.07 -3.36 24.04
C LYS A 106 -7.12 -4.79 23.49
N PRO A 107 -7.40 -5.79 24.35
CA PRO A 107 -7.58 -7.17 23.91
C PRO A 107 -8.62 -7.36 22.79
N ALA A 108 -9.67 -6.53 22.77
CA ALA A 108 -10.70 -6.59 21.73
C ALA A 108 -10.20 -6.14 20.36
N ASP A 109 -9.21 -5.22 20.31
CA ASP A 109 -8.66 -4.68 19.07
C ASP A 109 -7.83 -5.73 18.32
N LEU A 110 -7.22 -6.68 19.05
CA LEU A 110 -6.43 -7.77 18.47
C LEU A 110 -7.24 -8.55 17.42
N LYS A 111 -8.55 -8.73 17.63
CA LYS A 111 -9.41 -9.51 16.70
C LYS A 111 -9.53 -8.88 15.31
N LYS A 112 -9.28 -7.58 15.19
CA LYS A 112 -9.37 -6.79 13.95
C LYS A 112 -8.01 -6.59 13.28
N GLY A 113 -6.94 -7.01 13.95
CA GLY A 113 -5.57 -6.92 13.47
C GLY A 113 -4.83 -5.67 13.94
N VAL A 114 -3.53 -5.69 13.71
CA VAL A 114 -2.57 -4.69 14.21
C VAL A 114 -1.46 -4.49 13.18
N SER A 115 -0.77 -3.35 13.26
CA SER A 115 0.51 -3.16 12.56
C SER A 115 1.70 -3.46 13.47
N PHE A 116 2.63 -4.25 12.95
CA PHE A 116 3.96 -4.49 13.52
C PHE A 116 5.05 -3.63 12.85
N ALA A 117 4.68 -2.91 11.79
CA ALA A 117 5.61 -2.16 10.97
C ALA A 117 6.26 -1.00 11.72
N SER A 118 7.42 -0.59 11.24
CA SER A 118 8.26 0.42 11.88
C SER A 118 8.90 1.28 10.81
N GLY A 119 8.68 2.59 10.87
CA GLY A 119 9.24 3.52 9.90
C GLY A 119 10.76 3.40 9.79
N GLY A 120 11.29 3.35 8.56
CA GLY A 120 12.71 3.15 8.29
C GLY A 120 13.17 1.68 8.28
N CYS A 121 12.25 0.72 8.41
CA CYS A 121 12.55 -0.70 8.24
C CYS A 121 12.75 -1.05 6.76
N GLY A 122 13.58 -2.07 6.51
CA GLY A 122 13.82 -2.62 5.19
C GLY A 122 13.93 -4.14 5.21
N TYR A 123 14.09 -4.74 4.03
CA TYR A 123 14.45 -6.15 3.88
C TYR A 123 15.92 -6.40 4.18
N ASP A 124 16.80 -5.42 3.98
CA ASP A 124 18.19 -5.47 4.38
C ASP A 124 18.30 -5.27 5.91
N PRO A 125 18.88 -6.23 6.65
CA PRO A 125 19.05 -6.13 8.10
C PRO A 125 19.85 -4.91 8.58
N GLN A 126 20.61 -4.25 7.69
CA GLN A 126 21.37 -3.04 8.02
C GLN A 126 20.50 -1.79 7.97
N THR A 127 19.48 -1.73 7.12
CA THR A 127 18.57 -0.59 6.96
C THR A 127 17.96 -0.12 8.29
N PRO A 128 17.26 -0.98 9.08
CA PRO A 128 16.67 -0.55 10.34
C PRO A 128 17.73 -0.18 11.40
N LYS A 129 18.95 -0.76 11.33
CA LYS A 129 20.02 -0.45 12.28
C LYS A 129 20.57 0.96 12.09
N LEU A 130 20.67 1.44 10.85
CA LEU A 130 21.19 2.77 10.53
C LEU A 130 20.37 3.88 11.19
N VAL A 131 19.08 3.64 11.40
CA VAL A 131 18.13 4.61 11.96
C VAL A 131 17.54 4.18 13.31
N SER A 132 18.05 3.09 13.90
CA SER A 132 17.66 2.57 15.22
C SER A 132 16.16 2.28 15.36
N VAL A 133 15.60 1.52 14.41
CA VAL A 133 14.17 1.15 14.36
C VAL A 133 13.97 -0.37 14.38
N ILE A 134 12.72 -0.84 14.45
CA ILE A 134 12.39 -2.25 14.60
C ILE A 134 12.68 -2.98 13.29
N SER A 135 13.54 -4.00 13.33
CA SER A 135 13.88 -4.79 12.15
C SER A 135 12.75 -5.73 11.75
N LEU A 136 12.70 -6.17 10.48
CA LEU A 136 11.70 -7.13 10.03
C LEU A 136 11.73 -8.45 10.83
N SER A 137 12.90 -8.88 11.32
CA SER A 137 13.02 -10.00 12.25
C SER A 137 12.38 -9.73 13.61
N ASP A 138 12.53 -8.52 14.16
CA ASP A 138 11.89 -8.17 15.43
C ASP A 138 10.37 -8.05 15.26
N GLN A 139 9.89 -7.60 14.10
CA GLN A 139 8.46 -7.60 13.77
C GLN A 139 7.87 -9.02 13.74
N LEU A 140 8.65 -10.02 13.30
CA LEU A 140 8.26 -11.42 13.38
C LEU A 140 8.12 -11.90 14.85
N GLU A 141 9.02 -11.46 15.73
CA GLU A 141 8.93 -11.80 17.16
C GLU A 141 7.71 -11.13 17.82
N LEU A 142 7.43 -9.87 17.49
CA LEU A 142 6.21 -9.18 17.92
C LEU A 142 4.95 -9.93 17.45
N PHE A 143 4.96 -10.48 16.23
CA PHE A 143 3.86 -11.29 15.73
C PHE A 143 3.68 -12.61 16.49
N LYS A 144 4.77 -13.29 16.86
CA LYS A 144 4.70 -14.50 17.71
C LYS A 144 4.12 -14.17 19.08
N GLU A 145 4.54 -13.06 19.69
CA GLU A 145 3.98 -12.57 20.96
C GLU A 145 2.48 -12.25 20.81
N TYR A 146 2.11 -11.54 19.74
CA TYR A 146 0.73 -11.23 19.41
C TYR A 146 -0.14 -12.49 19.29
N ILE A 147 0.35 -13.54 18.61
CA ILE A 147 -0.39 -14.81 18.49
C ILE A 147 -0.65 -15.41 19.88
N GLY A 148 0.33 -15.36 20.78
CA GLY A 148 0.16 -15.79 22.17
C GLY A 148 -0.94 -15.00 22.89
N LYS A 149 -0.95 -13.66 22.76
CA LYS A 149 -2.00 -12.80 23.31
C LYS A 149 -3.36 -13.09 22.71
N LEU A 150 -3.46 -13.22 21.39
CA LEU A 150 -4.70 -13.52 20.68
C LEU A 150 -5.29 -14.86 21.14
N LYS A 151 -4.47 -15.91 21.29
CA LYS A 151 -4.91 -17.20 21.85
C LYS A 151 -5.52 -17.05 23.24
N GLY A 152 -4.95 -16.19 24.10
CA GLY A 152 -5.52 -15.88 25.42
C GLY A 152 -6.88 -15.19 25.35
N VAL A 153 -7.19 -14.47 24.26
CA VAL A 153 -8.44 -13.71 24.10
C VAL A 153 -9.54 -14.50 23.40
N VAL A 154 -9.21 -15.30 22.39
CA VAL A 154 -10.20 -15.99 21.54
C VAL A 154 -10.06 -17.52 21.52
N GLY A 155 -9.00 -18.08 22.11
CA GLY A 155 -8.69 -19.50 22.05
C GLY A 155 -7.90 -19.91 20.81
N GLU A 156 -7.46 -21.16 20.79
CA GLU A 156 -6.58 -21.74 19.77
C GLU A 156 -7.25 -21.78 18.38
N GLU A 157 -8.47 -22.32 18.31
CA GLU A 157 -9.20 -22.53 17.04
C GLU A 157 -9.56 -21.20 16.36
N GLU A 158 -10.09 -20.24 17.13
CA GLU A 158 -10.45 -18.93 16.58
C GLU A 158 -9.19 -18.14 16.18
N THR A 159 -8.08 -18.28 16.91
CA THR A 159 -6.80 -17.70 16.51
C THR A 159 -6.37 -18.23 15.14
N HIS A 160 -6.42 -19.55 14.94
CA HIS A 160 -6.09 -20.16 13.65
C HIS A 160 -7.01 -19.64 12.53
N THR A 161 -8.31 -19.51 12.80
CA THR A 161 -9.30 -18.97 11.86
C THR A 161 -9.01 -17.52 11.48
N ILE A 162 -8.69 -16.66 12.46
CA ILE A 162 -8.32 -15.26 12.23
C ILE A 162 -7.07 -15.19 11.36
N LEU A 163 -5.98 -15.87 11.74
CA LEU A 163 -4.72 -15.83 10.99
C LEU A 163 -4.86 -16.38 9.55
N THR A 164 -5.67 -17.42 9.37
CA THR A 164 -5.87 -18.03 8.04
C THR A 164 -6.68 -17.13 7.11
N ASN A 165 -7.71 -16.45 7.62
CA ASN A 165 -8.65 -15.68 6.79
C ASN A 165 -8.29 -14.19 6.66
N SER A 166 -7.34 -13.70 7.45
CA SER A 166 -6.90 -12.31 7.44
C SER A 166 -5.90 -11.99 6.33
N ILE A 167 -5.80 -10.72 5.96
CA ILE A 167 -4.81 -10.23 5.00
C ILE A 167 -3.56 -9.79 5.74
N HIS A 168 -2.40 -10.23 5.26
CA HIS A 168 -1.09 -9.87 5.79
C HIS A 168 -0.38 -8.99 4.77
N LEU A 169 -0.22 -7.72 5.07
CA LEU A 169 0.46 -6.73 4.26
C LEU A 169 1.97 -6.78 4.59
N LEU A 170 2.80 -6.94 3.56
CA LEU A 170 4.25 -6.83 3.68
C LEU A 170 4.73 -5.67 2.77
N VAL A 171 5.15 -4.58 3.39
CA VAL A 171 5.50 -3.32 2.71
C VAL A 171 6.88 -2.85 3.15
N ALA A 172 7.89 -3.15 2.36
CA ALA A 172 9.27 -2.71 2.59
C ALA A 172 10.00 -2.61 1.24
N GLY A 173 11.26 -2.21 1.23
CA GLY A 173 12.09 -2.12 0.01
C GLY A 173 12.43 -0.71 -0.42
N SER A 174 11.57 0.26 -0.08
CA SER A 174 11.80 1.66 -0.45
C SER A 174 13.01 2.22 0.30
N ASP A 175 13.09 1.99 1.61
CA ASP A 175 14.20 2.40 2.47
C ASP A 175 15.52 1.69 2.08
N ASP A 176 15.46 0.40 1.75
CA ASP A 176 16.63 -0.38 1.30
C ASP A 176 17.27 0.28 0.07
N LEU A 177 16.47 0.68 -0.91
CA LEU A 177 16.99 1.30 -2.13
C LEU A 177 17.33 2.77 -1.94
N ALA A 178 16.37 3.60 -1.52
CA ALA A 178 16.52 5.05 -1.45
C ALA A 178 17.57 5.45 -0.41
N ASN A 179 17.49 4.88 0.79
CA ASN A 179 18.33 5.27 1.91
C ASN A 179 19.60 4.41 1.92
N THR A 180 19.49 3.08 2.02
CA THR A 180 20.66 2.23 2.25
C THR A 180 21.55 2.06 1.01
N TYR A 181 20.96 1.68 -0.12
CA TYR A 181 21.68 1.42 -1.35
C TYR A 181 22.25 2.69 -1.96
N PHE A 182 21.40 3.71 -2.18
CA PHE A 182 21.81 4.92 -2.88
C PHE A 182 22.40 6.00 -1.98
N THR A 183 21.78 6.30 -0.82
CA THR A 183 22.20 7.44 0.02
C THR A 183 23.35 7.09 0.95
N PHE A 184 23.29 5.95 1.65
CA PHE A 184 24.33 5.49 2.58
C PHE A 184 25.47 4.69 1.90
N GLY A 185 25.46 4.59 0.57
CA GLY A 185 26.60 4.15 -0.22
C GLY A 185 26.82 2.64 -0.30
N VAL A 186 25.83 1.81 0.06
CA VAL A 186 25.92 0.35 -0.13
C VAL A 186 26.07 -0.02 -1.62
N SER A 187 25.66 0.86 -2.55
CA SER A 187 25.92 0.72 -3.98
C SER A 187 27.41 0.66 -4.36
N ASN A 188 28.31 1.06 -3.48
CA ASN A 188 29.76 0.96 -3.69
C ASN A 188 30.31 -0.44 -3.34
N LEU A 189 29.52 -1.24 -2.61
CA LEU A 189 29.90 -2.57 -2.11
C LEU A 189 29.17 -3.69 -2.85
N TYR A 190 27.92 -3.44 -3.25
CA TYR A 190 27.07 -4.41 -3.93
C TYR A 190 26.59 -3.86 -5.27
N ASN A 191 26.61 -4.70 -6.29
CA ASN A 191 25.86 -4.40 -7.50
C ASN A 191 24.35 -4.58 -7.24
N LEU A 192 23.55 -3.89 -8.03
CA LEU A 192 22.11 -3.83 -7.86
C LEU A 192 21.42 -5.19 -8.01
N SER A 193 21.94 -6.08 -8.86
CA SER A 193 21.36 -7.43 -9.01
C SER A 193 21.54 -8.24 -7.72
N SER A 194 22.75 -8.27 -7.17
CA SER A 194 23.01 -9.00 -5.93
C SER A 194 22.28 -8.40 -4.73
N TYR A 195 22.16 -7.07 -4.67
CA TYR A 195 21.37 -6.41 -3.62
C TYR A 195 19.87 -6.73 -3.73
N SER A 196 19.32 -6.73 -4.95
CA SER A 196 17.93 -7.13 -5.16
C SER A 196 17.69 -8.61 -4.84
N ASP A 197 18.66 -9.50 -5.07
CA ASP A 197 18.57 -10.90 -4.64
C ASP A 197 18.54 -11.04 -3.10
N LEU A 198 19.32 -10.24 -2.38
CA LEU A 198 19.27 -10.16 -0.91
C LEU A 198 17.87 -9.77 -0.41
N MET A 199 17.31 -8.68 -0.96
CA MET A 199 15.98 -8.18 -0.58
C MET A 199 14.90 -9.24 -0.81
N VAL A 200 14.91 -9.90 -1.98
CA VAL A 200 13.94 -10.92 -2.36
C VAL A 200 14.07 -12.18 -1.50
N SER A 201 15.31 -12.58 -1.18
CA SER A 201 15.57 -13.70 -0.28
C SER A 201 15.08 -13.43 1.14
N SER A 202 15.31 -12.22 1.65
CA SER A 202 14.84 -11.77 2.96
C SER A 202 13.30 -11.77 3.03
N ALA A 203 12.63 -11.16 2.05
CA ALA A 203 11.17 -11.20 1.93
C ALA A 203 10.63 -12.63 1.86
N SER A 204 11.24 -13.48 1.02
CA SER A 204 10.84 -14.88 0.89
C SER A 204 10.99 -15.67 2.19
N SER A 205 12.03 -15.39 2.97
CA SER A 205 12.25 -16.05 4.26
C SER A 205 11.19 -15.61 5.25
N PHE A 206 10.92 -14.31 5.34
CA PHE A 206 9.87 -13.75 6.19
C PHE A 206 8.48 -14.32 5.87
N ILE A 207 8.11 -14.37 4.58
CA ILE A 207 6.84 -14.94 4.11
C ILE A 207 6.67 -16.39 4.56
N GLN A 208 7.73 -17.20 4.46
CA GLN A 208 7.70 -18.59 4.92
C GLN A 208 7.54 -18.70 6.44
N GLU A 209 8.13 -17.80 7.21
CA GLU A 209 7.96 -17.78 8.67
C GLU A 209 6.52 -17.41 9.09
N ILE A 210 5.95 -16.33 8.55
CA ILE A 210 4.55 -15.99 8.88
C ILE A 210 3.57 -17.04 8.37
N TYR A 211 3.87 -17.73 7.26
CA TYR A 211 3.10 -18.87 6.78
C TYR A 211 3.12 -20.04 7.78
N LYS A 212 4.29 -20.37 8.35
CA LYS A 212 4.39 -21.39 9.42
C LYS A 212 3.56 -21.02 10.66
N LEU A 213 3.37 -19.72 10.90
CA LEU A 213 2.56 -19.19 11.99
C LEU A 213 1.06 -19.10 11.68
N GLY A 214 0.62 -19.46 10.47
CA GLY A 214 -0.80 -19.54 10.10
C GLY A 214 -1.26 -18.54 9.05
N ALA A 215 -0.40 -17.60 8.61
CA ALA A 215 -0.76 -16.67 7.54
C ALA A 215 -1.03 -17.44 6.23
N ARG A 216 -2.13 -17.13 5.56
CA ARG A 216 -2.48 -17.72 4.25
C ARG A 216 -2.74 -16.71 3.15
N ARG A 217 -3.16 -15.49 3.45
CA ARG A 217 -3.39 -14.43 2.46
C ARG A 217 -2.35 -13.33 2.66
N ILE A 218 -1.33 -13.31 1.81
CA ILE A 218 -0.15 -12.45 1.97
C ILE A 218 -0.02 -11.55 0.75
N ALA A 219 -0.02 -10.24 0.97
CA ALA A 219 0.13 -9.22 -0.05
C ALA A 219 1.50 -8.56 0.09
N VAL A 220 2.37 -8.77 -0.91
CA VAL A 220 3.74 -8.26 -0.94
C VAL A 220 3.80 -7.06 -1.85
N PHE A 221 3.96 -5.87 -1.27
CA PHE A 221 3.93 -4.62 -1.99
C PHE A 221 5.27 -4.36 -2.69
N GLY A 222 5.21 -4.03 -3.97
CA GLY A 222 6.36 -3.61 -4.73
C GLY A 222 6.94 -2.28 -4.23
N THR A 223 8.16 -2.01 -4.63
CA THR A 223 8.81 -0.71 -4.43
C THR A 223 8.17 0.35 -5.33
N PRO A 224 7.90 1.58 -4.84
CA PRO A 224 7.36 2.66 -5.65
C PRO A 224 8.36 3.17 -6.70
N PRO A 225 7.97 4.08 -7.62
CA PRO A 225 8.91 4.86 -8.42
C PRO A 225 9.74 5.79 -7.52
N ILE A 226 10.70 5.22 -6.77
CA ILE A 226 11.48 5.92 -5.74
C ILE A 226 12.23 7.13 -6.29
N GLY A 227 12.66 7.09 -7.56
CA GLY A 227 13.32 8.22 -8.20
C GLY A 227 12.41 9.43 -8.42
N CYS A 228 11.09 9.25 -8.32
CA CYS A 228 10.09 10.30 -8.41
C CYS A 228 9.64 10.87 -7.06
N LEU A 229 10.08 10.32 -5.93
CA LEU A 229 9.78 10.90 -4.62
C LEU A 229 10.40 12.30 -4.51
N PRO A 230 9.76 13.26 -3.82
CA PRO A 230 10.27 14.63 -3.74
C PRO A 230 11.72 14.75 -3.25
N SER A 231 12.10 13.98 -2.23
CA SER A 231 13.47 13.91 -1.71
C SER A 231 14.46 13.40 -2.75
N GLN A 232 14.10 12.32 -3.45
CA GLN A 232 14.98 11.70 -4.45
C GLN A 232 15.11 12.54 -5.72
N ARG A 233 14.07 13.31 -6.09
CA ARG A 233 14.16 14.35 -7.12
C ARG A 233 15.17 15.44 -6.72
N THR A 234 15.16 15.86 -5.46
CA THR A 234 16.10 16.86 -4.94
C THR A 234 17.54 16.32 -4.92
N LEU A 235 17.73 15.06 -4.50
CA LEU A 235 19.06 14.47 -4.34
C LEU A 235 19.67 13.95 -5.66
N ALA A 236 18.85 13.43 -6.57
CA ALA A 236 19.32 12.70 -7.76
C ALA A 236 18.69 13.18 -9.09
N GLY A 237 17.74 14.12 -9.06
CA GLY A 237 17.06 14.65 -10.24
C GLY A 237 17.75 15.85 -10.91
N GLY A 238 18.95 16.22 -10.45
CA GLY A 238 19.68 17.40 -10.92
C GLY A 238 18.96 18.72 -10.63
N GLY A 239 19.43 19.82 -11.23
CA GLY A 239 18.86 21.15 -11.00
C GLY A 239 17.38 21.29 -11.39
N ALA A 240 16.89 20.42 -12.29
CA ALA A 240 15.50 20.38 -12.71
C ALA A 240 14.59 19.51 -11.81
N ARG A 241 15.15 18.81 -10.82
CA ARG A 241 14.39 17.91 -9.91
C ARG A 241 13.50 16.91 -10.65
N THR A 242 14.00 16.37 -11.77
CA THR A 242 13.29 15.34 -12.53
C THR A 242 13.35 13.99 -11.83
N CYS A 243 12.51 13.03 -12.24
CA CYS A 243 12.61 11.68 -11.70
C CYS A 243 13.97 11.05 -12.07
N SER A 244 14.66 10.47 -11.09
CA SER A 244 15.88 9.70 -11.34
C SER A 244 15.56 8.37 -12.03
N GLN A 245 15.91 8.26 -13.32
CA GLN A 245 15.70 7.03 -14.10
C GLN A 245 16.47 5.85 -13.48
N LYS A 246 17.69 6.07 -13.00
CA LYS A 246 18.53 5.06 -12.36
C LYS A 246 17.83 4.44 -11.14
N TYR A 247 17.18 5.27 -10.33
CA TYR A 247 16.51 4.82 -9.10
C TYR A 247 15.21 4.08 -9.44
N ASN A 248 14.47 4.58 -10.43
CA ASN A 248 13.27 3.91 -10.94
C ASN A 248 13.56 2.54 -11.57
N GLN A 249 14.65 2.43 -12.35
CA GLN A 249 15.11 1.14 -12.90
C GLN A 249 15.48 0.15 -11.79
N ALA A 250 16.07 0.63 -10.68
CA ALA A 250 16.36 -0.21 -9.53
C ALA A 250 15.09 -0.77 -8.88
N ALA A 251 14.08 0.08 -8.67
CA ALA A 251 12.77 -0.36 -8.17
C ALA A 251 12.11 -1.38 -9.12
N GLN A 252 12.12 -1.12 -10.42
CA GLN A 252 11.55 -2.03 -11.42
C GLN A 252 12.25 -3.40 -11.44
N LEU A 253 13.58 -3.42 -11.31
CA LEU A 253 14.32 -4.68 -11.23
C LEU A 253 13.92 -5.48 -9.99
N VAL A 254 13.91 -4.86 -8.81
CA VAL A 254 13.47 -5.50 -7.56
C VAL A 254 12.04 -6.00 -7.68
N ASN A 255 11.14 -5.20 -8.23
CA ASN A 255 9.72 -5.56 -8.42
C ASN A 255 9.53 -6.79 -9.31
N SER A 256 10.29 -6.90 -10.41
CA SER A 256 10.21 -8.08 -11.29
C SER A 256 10.64 -9.36 -10.58
N LYS A 257 11.65 -9.27 -9.69
CA LYS A 257 12.09 -10.39 -8.85
C LYS A 257 11.07 -10.72 -7.76
N PHE A 258 10.48 -9.72 -7.09
CA PHE A 258 9.39 -9.96 -6.13
C PHE A 258 8.19 -10.65 -6.76
N SER A 259 7.75 -10.20 -7.94
CA SER A 259 6.65 -10.83 -8.67
C SER A 259 6.95 -12.31 -8.95
N SER A 260 8.13 -12.60 -9.50
CA SER A 260 8.56 -13.97 -9.79
C SER A 260 8.63 -14.84 -8.52
N GLN A 261 9.10 -14.27 -7.41
CA GLN A 261 9.20 -14.99 -6.14
C GLN A 261 7.84 -15.23 -5.51
N CYS A 262 6.89 -14.29 -5.58
CA CYS A 262 5.52 -14.49 -5.11
C CYS A 262 4.82 -15.62 -5.88
N ASP A 263 5.00 -15.68 -7.21
CA ASP A 263 4.47 -16.76 -8.04
C ASP A 263 5.06 -18.13 -7.66
N SER A 264 6.36 -18.16 -7.34
CA SER A 264 7.06 -19.35 -6.86
C SER A 264 6.54 -19.80 -5.49
N LEU A 265 6.37 -18.86 -4.55
CA LEU A 265 5.89 -19.14 -3.20
C LEU A 265 4.44 -19.61 -3.18
N THR A 266 3.55 -19.00 -3.97
CA THR A 266 2.15 -19.44 -4.08
C THR A 266 2.03 -20.90 -4.54
N LYS A 267 2.94 -21.39 -5.38
CA LYS A 267 2.98 -22.80 -5.81
C LYS A 267 3.55 -23.75 -4.74
N LYS A 268 4.44 -23.25 -3.88
CA LYS A 268 5.15 -24.04 -2.87
C LYS A 268 4.44 -24.10 -1.52
N LEU A 269 3.62 -23.09 -1.21
CA LEU A 269 2.96 -22.92 0.07
C LEU A 269 1.47 -23.33 -0.08
N PRO A 270 1.10 -24.58 0.27
CA PRO A 270 -0.25 -25.08 0.03
C PRO A 270 -1.30 -24.26 0.78
N GLN A 271 -2.49 -24.14 0.16
CA GLN A 271 -3.63 -23.41 0.72
C GLN A 271 -3.32 -21.93 1.05
N SER A 272 -2.26 -21.37 0.47
CA SER A 272 -1.93 -19.96 0.61
C SER A 272 -2.08 -19.23 -0.72
N ARG A 273 -2.17 -17.91 -0.62
CA ARG A 273 -2.14 -16.97 -1.73
C ARG A 273 -1.15 -15.87 -1.37
N VAL A 274 0.00 -15.90 -2.05
CA VAL A 274 1.04 -14.87 -1.94
C VAL A 274 0.99 -14.03 -3.21
N VAL A 275 0.51 -12.80 -3.10
CA VAL A 275 0.28 -11.92 -4.25
C VAL A 275 1.29 -10.80 -4.24
N TYR A 276 1.99 -10.63 -5.36
CA TYR A 276 2.71 -9.41 -5.64
C TYR A 276 1.74 -8.29 -5.98
N VAL A 277 1.98 -7.15 -5.37
CA VAL A 277 1.14 -5.97 -5.40
C VAL A 277 1.88 -4.85 -6.10
N ASP A 278 1.40 -4.48 -7.30
CA ASP A 278 2.01 -3.40 -8.06
C ASP A 278 1.50 -2.03 -7.59
N ILE A 279 2.32 -1.35 -6.80
CA ILE A 279 2.11 0.06 -6.43
C ILE A 279 2.98 1.02 -7.24
N TYR A 280 3.90 0.49 -8.07
CA TYR A 280 4.80 1.32 -8.87
C TYR A 280 4.00 2.08 -9.93
N ASN A 281 3.21 1.35 -10.74
CA ASN A 281 2.49 1.96 -11.84
C ASN A 281 1.37 2.91 -11.38
N PRO A 282 0.52 2.56 -10.39
CA PRO A 282 -0.51 3.49 -9.91
C PRO A 282 0.06 4.80 -9.36
N LEU A 283 1.16 4.76 -8.59
CA LEU A 283 1.79 5.97 -8.07
C LEU A 283 2.48 6.77 -9.18
N LEU A 284 3.17 6.11 -10.13
CA LEU A 284 3.79 6.81 -11.25
C LEU A 284 2.77 7.55 -12.10
N ASP A 285 1.64 6.91 -12.40
CA ASP A 285 0.52 7.48 -13.15
C ASP A 285 -0.11 8.67 -12.41
N LEU A 286 -0.30 8.55 -11.09
CA LEU A 286 -0.73 9.65 -10.23
C LEU A 286 0.25 10.85 -10.26
N ILE A 287 1.56 10.58 -10.27
CA ILE A 287 2.60 11.62 -10.33
C ILE A 287 2.66 12.28 -11.71
N GLN A 288 2.48 11.51 -12.78
CA GLN A 288 2.57 12.00 -14.16
C GLN A 288 1.31 12.74 -14.62
N SER A 289 0.15 12.34 -14.08
CA SER A 289 -1.15 12.93 -14.45
C SER A 289 -1.99 13.33 -13.22
N PRO A 290 -1.49 14.18 -12.30
CA PRO A 290 -2.14 14.44 -11.01
C PRO A 290 -3.57 15.00 -11.13
N GLN A 291 -3.81 15.79 -12.17
CA GLN A 291 -5.05 16.52 -12.43
C GLN A 291 -6.19 15.58 -12.81
N ASN A 292 -5.88 14.41 -13.40
CA ASN A 292 -6.87 13.36 -13.65
C ASN A 292 -7.47 12.80 -12.34
N TYR A 293 -6.76 13.00 -11.23
CA TYR A 293 -7.14 12.53 -9.90
C TYR A 293 -7.47 13.68 -8.94
N GLY A 294 -7.55 14.92 -9.45
CA GLY A 294 -7.91 16.10 -8.67
C GLY A 294 -6.75 16.75 -7.88
N PHE A 295 -5.51 16.32 -8.09
CA PHE A 295 -4.32 16.92 -7.50
C PHE A 295 -3.73 18.00 -8.40
N ASP A 296 -3.08 18.97 -7.77
CA ASP A 296 -2.40 20.08 -8.45
C ASP A 296 -0.87 19.93 -8.37
N VAL A 297 -0.35 19.30 -7.31
CA VAL A 297 1.09 19.21 -7.02
C VAL A 297 1.51 17.76 -6.75
N ALA A 298 2.53 17.27 -7.47
CA ALA A 298 3.04 15.91 -7.34
C ALA A 298 4.57 15.76 -7.33
N ASP A 299 5.31 16.87 -7.33
CA ASP A 299 6.78 16.90 -7.38
C ASP A 299 7.43 17.43 -6.08
N LYS A 300 6.61 17.83 -5.11
CA LYS A 300 7.02 18.25 -3.77
C LYS A 300 5.99 17.83 -2.70
N GLY A 301 6.46 17.68 -1.48
CA GLY A 301 5.61 17.50 -0.30
C GLY A 301 4.81 18.76 0.06
N CYS A 302 3.70 18.57 0.75
CA CYS A 302 2.94 19.65 1.38
C CYS A 302 3.69 20.30 2.56
N CYS A 303 4.51 19.53 3.27
CA CYS A 303 5.25 19.99 4.43
C CYS A 303 6.54 20.75 4.08
N GLY A 304 6.78 21.89 4.73
CA GLY A 304 7.98 22.70 4.51
C GLY A 304 8.10 23.22 3.09
N THR A 305 9.32 23.20 2.54
CA THR A 305 9.55 23.46 1.11
C THR A 305 9.05 22.32 0.23
N GLY A 306 8.86 21.14 0.82
CA GLY A 306 8.44 19.91 0.16
C GLY A 306 9.58 19.18 -0.56
N ASN A 307 10.82 19.66 -0.43
CA ASN A 307 11.95 19.15 -1.19
C ASN A 307 12.73 18.06 -0.46
N ILE A 308 12.85 18.15 0.86
CA ILE A 308 13.64 17.22 1.69
C ILE A 308 13.03 16.97 3.07
N GLU A 309 12.01 17.75 3.44
CA GLU A 309 11.36 17.68 4.74
C GLU A 309 10.63 16.35 4.87
N VAL A 310 11.08 15.53 5.81
CA VAL A 310 10.49 14.25 6.22
C VAL A 310 10.87 14.07 7.70
N VAL A 311 10.04 13.36 8.46
CA VAL A 311 10.23 13.14 9.90
C VAL A 311 10.53 14.45 10.64
N ILE A 312 11.64 14.54 11.37
CA ILE A 312 12.02 15.72 12.14
C ILE A 312 12.15 17.01 11.32
N LEU A 313 12.42 16.92 10.01
CA LEU A 313 12.49 18.09 9.13
C LEU A 313 11.09 18.57 8.71
N CYS A 314 10.08 17.71 8.79
CA CYS A 314 8.68 18.07 8.68
C CYS A 314 8.08 18.23 10.08
N ASN A 315 8.20 19.40 10.67
CA ASN A 315 7.74 19.66 12.04
C ASN A 315 6.88 20.92 12.11
N LYS A 316 6.36 21.22 13.29
CA LYS A 316 5.46 22.37 13.53
C LYS A 316 6.01 23.73 13.08
N TYR A 317 7.33 23.88 12.92
CA TYR A 317 7.97 25.10 12.44
C TYR A 317 8.17 25.14 10.93
N SER A 318 8.07 24.01 10.24
CA SER A 318 8.23 23.92 8.78
C SER A 318 7.07 24.55 8.03
N GLY A 319 5.89 24.64 8.66
CA GLY A 319 4.64 25.01 7.99
C GLY A 319 4.14 23.91 7.06
N THR A 320 2.92 24.09 6.54
CA THR A 320 2.29 23.17 5.58
C THR A 320 1.64 23.95 4.46
N CYS A 321 1.42 23.29 3.33
CA CYS A 321 0.65 23.83 2.23
C CYS A 321 -0.79 24.15 2.66
N ALA A 322 -1.43 25.11 1.97
CA ALA A 322 -2.77 25.57 2.32
C ALA A 322 -3.87 24.51 2.11
N ASN A 323 -3.70 23.62 1.13
CA ASN A 323 -4.65 22.56 0.82
C ASN A 323 -3.91 21.28 0.42
N ASP A 324 -3.75 20.38 1.38
CA ASP A 324 -3.09 19.09 1.24
C ASP A 324 -3.88 18.08 0.39
N LYS A 325 -5.20 18.25 0.25
CA LYS A 325 -6.00 17.45 -0.70
C LYS A 325 -5.63 17.70 -2.16
N LYS A 326 -4.83 18.75 -2.43
CA LYS A 326 -4.26 19.07 -3.75
C LYS A 326 -2.83 18.57 -3.96
N TYR A 327 -2.23 17.95 -2.94
CA TYR A 327 -0.88 17.42 -2.99
C TYR A 327 -0.89 15.90 -2.97
N VAL A 328 -0.14 15.29 -3.89
CA VAL A 328 0.08 13.82 -3.87
C VAL A 328 0.90 13.41 -2.65
N PHE A 329 1.90 14.22 -2.28
CA PHE A 329 2.84 13.94 -1.20
C PHE A 329 2.59 14.82 0.03
N TRP A 330 2.54 14.20 1.20
CA TRP A 330 2.45 14.90 2.47
C TRP A 330 3.78 15.55 2.84
N ASP A 331 4.83 14.74 2.89
CA ASP A 331 6.20 15.18 3.12
C ASP A 331 7.07 14.82 1.89
N SER A 332 8.39 14.85 2.01
CA SER A 332 9.28 14.59 0.87
C SER A 332 9.43 13.10 0.48
N TYR A 333 8.68 12.21 1.13
CA TYR A 333 8.75 10.76 0.94
C TYR A 333 7.37 10.10 0.88
N HIS A 334 6.44 10.49 1.76
CA HIS A 334 5.15 9.81 1.95
C HIS A 334 4.01 10.52 1.22
N PRO A 335 3.12 9.77 0.53
CA PRO A 335 1.85 10.30 0.03
C PRO A 335 0.96 10.92 1.12
N THR A 336 0.04 11.80 0.71
CA THR A 336 -1.08 12.25 1.56
C THR A 336 -2.11 11.14 1.72
N GLU A 337 -3.02 11.26 2.70
CA GLU A 337 -4.18 10.36 2.81
C GLU A 337 -4.98 10.32 1.50
N ALA A 338 -5.20 11.48 0.87
CA ALA A 338 -5.87 11.56 -0.42
C ALA A 338 -5.11 10.80 -1.52
N GLY A 339 -3.78 10.94 -1.57
CA GLY A 339 -2.93 10.20 -2.50
C GLY A 339 -2.99 8.69 -2.27
N TYR A 340 -2.91 8.26 -1.02
CA TYR A 340 -3.09 6.85 -0.65
C TYR A 340 -4.46 6.33 -1.04
N LYS A 341 -5.54 7.10 -0.81
CA LYS A 341 -6.89 6.68 -1.19
C LYS A 341 -7.01 6.37 -2.67
N VAL A 342 -6.48 7.24 -3.55
CA VAL A 342 -6.48 6.98 -5.00
C VAL A 342 -5.73 5.69 -5.35
N ILE A 343 -4.61 5.43 -4.70
CA ILE A 343 -3.84 4.19 -4.92
C ILE A 343 -4.64 2.98 -4.43
N ILE A 344 -5.12 3.00 -3.19
CA ILE A 344 -5.84 1.88 -2.57
C ILE A 344 -7.15 1.56 -3.31
N ASP A 345 -7.93 2.58 -3.69
CA ASP A 345 -9.16 2.40 -4.47
C ASP A 345 -8.88 1.67 -5.80
N ARG A 346 -7.72 1.93 -6.44
CA ARG A 346 -7.30 1.21 -7.65
C ARG A 346 -6.90 -0.23 -7.35
N LEU A 347 -6.20 -0.48 -6.25
CA LEU A 347 -5.67 -1.81 -5.92
C LEU A 347 -6.77 -2.77 -5.47
N LEU A 348 -7.71 -2.29 -4.64
CA LEU A 348 -8.78 -3.13 -4.09
C LEU A 348 -9.70 -3.70 -5.16
N VAL A 349 -9.91 -3.00 -6.28
CA VAL A 349 -10.66 -3.51 -7.45
C VAL A 349 -10.04 -4.78 -8.04
N TYR A 350 -8.72 -4.96 -7.93
CA TYR A 350 -8.02 -6.12 -8.48
C TYR A 350 -7.80 -7.26 -7.47
N TRP A 351 -7.78 -6.96 -6.17
CA TRP A 351 -7.39 -7.95 -5.16
C TRP A 351 -8.56 -8.54 -4.40
N VAL A 352 -9.65 -7.79 -4.22
CA VAL A 352 -10.78 -8.21 -3.40
C VAL A 352 -11.84 -8.99 -4.20
N PRO A 353 -12.20 -8.64 -5.45
CA PRO A 353 -13.14 -9.41 -6.26
C PRO A 353 -12.46 -10.13 -7.44
N LEU A 354 -12.35 -11.45 -7.35
CA LEU A 354 -12.74 -12.31 -8.48
C LEU A 354 -14.17 -12.79 -8.19
N GLY A 355 -15.13 -11.88 -8.43
CA GLY A 355 -16.55 -12.12 -8.20
C GLY A 355 -17.40 -10.84 -8.19
N TYR A 356 -17.67 -10.29 -9.38
CA TYR A 356 -18.79 -9.39 -9.70
C TYR A 356 -18.77 -7.97 -9.10
N ILE A 357 -18.42 -6.98 -9.95
CA ILE A 357 -18.67 -5.56 -9.72
C ILE A 357 -20.19 -5.31 -9.82
N SER A 358 -20.84 -5.01 -8.69
CA SER A 358 -22.10 -4.27 -8.70
C SER A 358 -21.83 -2.81 -9.09
N LYS A 359 -22.63 -2.28 -10.02
CA LYS A 359 -22.52 -0.91 -10.54
C LYS A 359 -22.41 0.12 -9.39
N PRO A 360 -21.55 1.16 -9.50
CA PRO A 360 -21.55 2.24 -8.54
C PRO A 360 -22.85 3.04 -8.62
N HIS A 361 -23.43 3.34 -7.45
CA HIS A 361 -24.54 4.27 -7.30
C HIS A 361 -24.12 5.65 -7.84
N ALA A 362 -24.99 6.23 -8.67
CA ALA A 362 -24.81 7.53 -9.27
C ALA A 362 -25.22 8.64 -8.30
N SER A 363 -24.25 9.38 -7.77
CA SER A 363 -24.42 10.75 -7.26
C SER A 363 -23.07 11.43 -7.04
N SER A 364 -22.41 11.85 -8.12
CA SER A 364 -21.36 12.88 -8.14
C SER A 364 -21.01 13.21 -9.61
N PRO A 365 -20.82 14.48 -9.98
CA PRO A 365 -20.92 14.92 -11.37
C PRO A 365 -19.69 14.55 -12.21
N GLU A 366 -19.98 14.05 -13.42
CA GLU A 366 -19.13 13.94 -14.61
C GLU A 366 -17.64 13.57 -14.40
N ARG A 367 -17.38 12.27 -14.25
CA ARG A 367 -16.07 11.67 -14.55
C ARG A 367 -15.88 11.55 -16.07
N PRO A 368 -14.69 11.88 -16.63
CA PRO A 368 -14.36 11.56 -18.01
C PRO A 368 -14.42 10.05 -18.27
N ARG A 369 -14.87 9.71 -19.48
CA ARG A 369 -15.23 8.38 -19.96
C ARG A 369 -14.12 7.33 -19.77
N ASP A 370 -14.50 6.28 -19.04
CA ASP A 370 -14.16 4.86 -19.23
C ASP A 370 -12.67 4.42 -19.24
N ILE A 371 -12.18 4.02 -18.07
CA ILE A 371 -10.87 3.39 -17.82
C ILE A 371 -10.90 1.85 -18.00
N ARG A 372 -12.03 1.25 -18.42
CA ARG A 372 -12.23 -0.21 -18.40
C ARG A 372 -11.48 -1.03 -19.46
N THR A 373 -10.64 -0.45 -20.31
CA THR A 373 -10.10 -1.17 -21.49
C THR A 373 -8.59 -1.40 -21.50
N TRP A 374 -7.86 -1.09 -20.42
CA TRP A 374 -6.43 -1.40 -20.34
C TRP A 374 -6.17 -2.60 -19.43
N VAL A 375 -6.53 -3.80 -19.91
CA VAL A 375 -6.12 -5.07 -19.30
C VAL A 375 -5.45 -5.92 -20.39
N HIS A 376 -4.13 -6.06 -20.27
CA HIS A 376 -3.23 -7.02 -20.96
C HIS A 376 -3.39 -7.23 -22.48
N CYS A 377 -2.64 -6.45 -23.28
CA CYS A 377 -2.16 -6.90 -24.59
C CYS A 377 -0.75 -7.45 -24.44
N VAL A 378 -0.62 -8.74 -24.12
CA VAL A 378 0.62 -9.50 -24.34
C VAL A 378 0.49 -10.15 -25.70
N ILE A 379 1.33 -9.76 -26.65
CA ILE A 379 1.47 -10.46 -27.93
C ILE A 379 1.95 -11.87 -27.59
N ARG A 380 1.08 -12.88 -27.69
CA ARG A 380 1.55 -14.23 -28.03
C ARG A 380 2.01 -14.13 -29.47
N ASP A 381 3.31 -14.01 -29.67
CA ASP A 381 3.90 -14.14 -31.00
C ASP A 381 3.60 -15.56 -31.44
N ASN A 382 2.59 -15.76 -32.29
CA ASN A 382 2.45 -17.00 -33.00
C ASN A 382 3.56 -16.98 -34.05
N GLU A 383 4.70 -17.59 -33.73
CA GLU A 383 5.86 -17.74 -34.62
C GLU A 383 5.49 -18.22 -36.04
N GLY A 384 4.30 -18.83 -36.23
CA GLY A 384 3.80 -19.27 -37.53
C GLY A 384 3.23 -18.18 -38.47
N GLU A 385 2.82 -16.99 -38.00
CA GLU A 385 2.13 -16.01 -38.86
C GLU A 385 3.10 -15.08 -39.59
N THR A 386 4.17 -14.66 -38.90
CA THR A 386 5.28 -13.89 -39.48
C THR A 386 6.05 -14.70 -40.53
N GLU A 387 6.22 -16.02 -40.31
CA GLU A 387 6.87 -16.95 -41.25
C GLU A 387 6.03 -17.14 -42.53
N ARG A 388 4.71 -17.10 -42.41
CA ARG A 388 3.76 -17.25 -43.52
C ARG A 388 3.71 -16.00 -44.41
N LEU A 389 3.82 -14.81 -43.82
CA LEU A 389 3.84 -13.54 -44.58
C LEU A 389 5.20 -13.31 -45.26
N LYS A 390 6.32 -13.72 -44.67
CA LYS A 390 7.65 -13.71 -45.32
C LYS A 390 7.70 -14.58 -46.59
N LYS A 391 6.97 -15.70 -46.63
CA LYS A 391 6.88 -16.58 -47.81
C LYS A 391 6.15 -15.98 -49.01
N LEU A 392 5.42 -14.87 -48.83
CA LEU A 392 4.69 -14.17 -49.90
C LEU A 392 5.47 -12.99 -50.51
N GLY A 393 6.73 -12.78 -50.12
CA GLY A 393 7.64 -11.83 -50.78
C GLY A 393 7.30 -10.34 -50.56
N GLN A 394 6.52 -10.01 -49.53
CA GLN A 394 6.13 -8.62 -49.23
C GLN A 394 6.66 -8.20 -47.85
N ASN A 395 7.28 -7.02 -47.79
CA ASN A 395 7.73 -6.39 -46.55
C ASN A 395 6.54 -5.69 -45.87
N PHE A 396 6.20 -6.11 -44.65
CA PHE A 396 5.14 -5.49 -43.85
C PHE A 396 5.72 -4.86 -42.57
N VAL A 397 5.20 -3.70 -42.19
CA VAL A 397 5.51 -3.01 -40.93
C VAL A 397 4.31 -3.12 -39.99
N LYS A 398 4.57 -3.34 -38.70
CA LYS A 398 3.54 -3.40 -37.66
C LYS A 398 3.18 -1.98 -37.23
N ASP A 399 2.01 -1.50 -37.64
CA ASP A 399 1.62 -0.11 -37.40
C ASP A 399 0.92 0.11 -36.07
N SER A 400 0.03 -0.82 -35.69
CA SER A 400 -0.81 -0.66 -34.50
C SER A 400 -1.48 -1.96 -34.05
N LEU A 401 -1.90 -1.99 -32.78
CA LEU A 401 -2.75 -3.03 -32.22
C LEU A 401 -4.19 -2.52 -32.17
N LYS A 402 -5.17 -3.31 -32.64
CA LYS A 402 -6.59 -2.99 -32.52
C LYS A 402 -7.31 -4.03 -31.68
N ILE A 403 -8.28 -3.57 -30.88
CA ILE A 403 -9.15 -4.39 -30.05
C ILE A 403 -10.58 -4.21 -30.55
N THR A 404 -11.28 -5.32 -30.84
CA THR A 404 -12.69 -5.27 -31.24
C THR A 404 -13.60 -4.92 -30.08
N SER A 405 -14.85 -4.53 -30.37
CA SER A 405 -15.91 -4.35 -29.37
C SER A 405 -16.22 -5.62 -28.56
N THR A 406 -15.74 -6.78 -29.00
CA THR A 406 -15.86 -8.08 -28.33
C THR A 406 -14.58 -8.52 -27.61
N GLY A 407 -13.54 -7.67 -27.55
CA GLY A 407 -12.30 -7.93 -26.81
C GLY A 407 -11.26 -8.79 -27.55
N HIS A 408 -11.42 -9.04 -28.85
CA HIS A 408 -10.40 -9.75 -29.65
C HIS A 408 -9.32 -8.76 -30.11
N CYS A 409 -8.05 -9.15 -29.92
CA CYS A 409 -6.89 -8.36 -30.34
C CYS A 409 -6.38 -8.85 -31.70
N TYR A 410 -6.11 -7.92 -32.63
CA TYR A 410 -5.43 -8.24 -33.88
C TYR A 410 -4.39 -7.17 -34.22
N GLY A 411 -3.28 -7.61 -34.81
CA GLY A 411 -2.25 -6.72 -35.35
C GLY A 411 -2.70 -6.15 -36.69
N VAL A 412 -2.53 -4.84 -36.87
CA VAL A 412 -2.69 -4.18 -38.16
C VAL A 412 -1.31 -4.02 -38.78
N TRP A 413 -1.15 -4.53 -40.00
CA TRP A 413 0.08 -4.51 -40.77
C TRP A 413 -0.17 -3.72 -42.06
N SER A 414 0.72 -2.79 -42.40
CA SER A 414 0.73 -2.14 -43.72
C SER A 414 1.91 -2.61 -44.55
N ALA A 415 1.74 -2.59 -45.87
CA ALA A 415 2.84 -2.81 -46.80
C ALA A 415 3.84 -1.66 -46.63
N ALA A 416 5.13 -1.99 -46.48
CA ALA A 416 6.18 -1.00 -46.50
C ALA A 416 6.16 -0.31 -47.88
N ALA A 417 6.02 1.01 -47.91
CA ALA A 417 6.22 1.77 -49.15
C ALA A 417 7.70 1.66 -49.57
N GLU A 418 7.95 1.41 -50.86
CA GLU A 418 9.30 1.31 -51.46
C GLU A 418 10.10 2.61 -51.37
#